data_AF-A0A409WFV3-F1
#
_entry.id   AF-A0A409WFV3-F1
#
_cell.length_a   1.000
_cell.length_b   1.000
_cell.length_c   1.000
_cell.angle_alpha   90.00
_cell.angle_beta   90.00
_cell.angle_gamma   90.00
#
_symmetry.space_group_name_H-M   'P 1'
#
loop_
_entity.id
_entity.type
_entity.pdbx_description
1 polymer ?
#
loop_
_entity_poly.entity_id
_entity_poly.type
_entity_poly.pdbx_seq_one_letter_code
_entity_poly.pdbx_strand_id
1 'polypeptide(L)'
;MSSNAVSLYLDPQIRDWVLFPITLVMILVGILRHYVVMLLQSPPKVLSKAAMREQRALTRSQILRATASNSPIPSPYYSSISQHLSDAFAAGTYLKDGPPKGDNSSAPPNPITDPAAMDGMMAGMKTQMVMMVPQMVIMGWINFFFQGFVLIKLPFPLTLGFKTMLQRGIETPDMDVRWVSSLSWYFLNFFGLNGLYRLILGDANSADSSRDMTASPFAAGATAAGPQDFTKLFKAEKDNLEFSEGLHNWVGNDVENRVLRKYGKLAPAY
;
A
#
# COMPACT_ATOMS: atom_id res chain seq x y z
N MET A 1 -34.68 -18.26 -27.48
CA MET A 1 -35.66 -17.17 -27.64
C MET A 1 -34.99 -15.88 -27.17
N SER A 2 -34.57 -15.04 -28.11
CA SER A 2 -33.99 -13.73 -27.85
C SER A 2 -35.06 -12.85 -27.23
N SER A 3 -35.05 -12.71 -25.91
CA SER A 3 -35.93 -11.75 -25.24
C SER A 3 -35.56 -10.36 -25.77
N ASN A 4 -36.54 -9.69 -26.37
CA ASN A 4 -36.47 -8.27 -26.68
C ASN A 4 -36.05 -7.56 -25.40
N ALA A 5 -34.78 -7.17 -25.32
CA ALA A 5 -34.28 -6.40 -24.19
C ALA A 5 -35.09 -5.11 -24.17
N VAL A 6 -35.94 -4.92 -23.16
CA VAL A 6 -36.71 -3.70 -22.96
C VAL A 6 -35.74 -2.53 -23.03
N SER A 7 -35.78 -1.80 -24.14
CA SER A 7 -34.97 -0.62 -24.36
C SER A 7 -35.70 0.53 -23.70
N LEU A 8 -35.31 0.88 -22.46
CA LEU A 8 -35.74 2.15 -21.90
C LEU A 8 -35.17 3.26 -22.77
N TYR A 9 -36.05 4.14 -23.22
CA TYR A 9 -35.66 5.41 -23.81
C TYR A 9 -35.34 6.37 -22.68
N LEU A 10 -34.08 6.80 -22.59
CA LEU A 10 -33.63 7.79 -21.61
C LEU A 10 -33.69 9.19 -22.22
N ASP A 11 -34.02 10.18 -21.39
CA ASP A 11 -33.96 11.58 -21.79
C ASP A 11 -32.50 11.98 -22.11
N PRO A 12 -32.20 12.48 -23.31
CA PRO A 12 -30.88 12.99 -23.67
C PRO A 12 -30.34 14.06 -22.69
N GLN A 13 -31.20 14.81 -22.01
CA GLN A 13 -30.78 15.82 -21.04
C GLN A 13 -30.04 15.21 -19.85
N ILE A 14 -30.36 13.97 -19.45
CA ILE A 14 -29.67 13.27 -18.34
C ILE A 14 -28.17 13.09 -18.66
N ARG A 15 -27.83 12.87 -19.94
CA ARG A 15 -26.43 12.76 -20.37
C ARG A 15 -25.68 14.07 -20.12
N ASP A 16 -26.25 15.18 -20.54
CA ASP A 16 -25.57 16.48 -20.56
C ASP A 16 -25.56 17.14 -19.17
N TRP A 17 -26.58 16.88 -18.34
CA TRP A 17 -26.70 17.48 -17.00
C TRP A 17 -26.27 16.59 -15.84
N VAL A 18 -26.13 15.28 -16.04
CA VAL A 18 -25.77 14.36 -14.96
C VAL A 18 -24.50 13.58 -15.29
N LEU A 19 -24.46 12.90 -16.45
CA LEU A 19 -23.33 12.04 -16.80
C LEU A 19 -22.03 12.83 -16.96
N PHE A 20 -22.02 13.85 -17.83
CA PHE A 20 -20.83 14.68 -18.04
C PHE A 20 -20.40 15.45 -16.78
N PRO A 21 -21.30 16.15 -16.06
CA PRO A 21 -20.92 16.88 -14.85
C PRO A 21 -20.34 15.98 -13.76
N ILE A 22 -20.90 14.80 -13.51
CA ILE A 22 -20.33 13.86 -12.51
C ILE A 22 -18.90 13.47 -12.91
N THR A 23 -18.66 13.12 -14.17
CA THR A 23 -17.31 12.74 -14.63
C THR A 23 -16.31 13.89 -14.49
N LEU A 24 -16.71 15.12 -14.84
CA LEU A 24 -15.87 16.31 -14.76
C LEU A 24 -15.52 16.65 -13.31
N VAL A 25 -16.53 16.66 -12.43
CA VAL A 25 -16.34 16.90 -10.98
C VAL A 25 -15.40 15.85 -10.40
N MET A 26 -15.55 14.58 -10.77
CA MET A 26 -14.65 13.52 -10.32
C MET A 26 -13.20 13.80 -10.68
N ILE A 27 -12.92 14.16 -11.94
CA ILE A 27 -11.58 14.48 -12.41
C ILE A 27 -11.01 15.69 -11.65
N LEU A 28 -11.77 16.77 -11.54
CA LEU A 28 -11.34 17.99 -10.87
C LEU A 28 -11.08 17.77 -9.37
N VAL A 29 -11.95 17.02 -8.70
CA VAL A 29 -11.76 16.70 -7.27
C VAL A 29 -10.57 15.77 -7.08
N GLY A 30 -10.33 14.80 -7.99
CA GLY A 30 -9.13 13.97 -7.96
C GLY A 30 -7.84 14.79 -8.09
N ILE A 31 -7.81 15.75 -9.01
CA ILE A 31 -6.69 16.68 -9.19
C ILE A 31 -6.50 17.56 -7.95
N LEU A 32 -7.58 18.17 -7.45
CA LEU A 32 -7.55 19.02 -6.26
C LEU A 32 -7.03 18.24 -5.05
N ARG A 33 -7.56 17.03 -4.84
CA ARG A 33 -7.13 16.12 -3.78
C ARG A 33 -5.63 15.87 -3.88
N HIS A 34 -5.11 15.61 -5.07
CA HIS A 34 -3.68 15.36 -5.24
C HIS A 34 -2.82 16.51 -4.72
N TYR A 35 -3.15 17.73 -5.13
CA TYR A 35 -2.43 18.92 -4.68
C TYR A 35 -2.61 19.20 -3.19
N VAL A 36 -3.82 19.01 -2.64
CA VAL A 36 -4.07 19.16 -1.20
C VAL A 36 -3.24 18.17 -0.40
N VAL A 37 -3.16 16.90 -0.82
CA VAL A 37 -2.31 15.90 -0.16
C VAL A 37 -0.85 16.29 -0.27
N MET A 38 -0.37 16.73 -1.44
CA MET A 38 1.00 17.17 -1.62
C MET A 38 1.35 18.36 -0.70
N LEU A 39 0.42 19.29 -0.49
CA LEU A 39 0.60 20.43 0.42
C LEU A 39 0.53 20.03 1.89
N LEU A 40 -0.23 18.99 2.23
CA LEU A 40 -0.36 18.51 3.61
C LEU A 40 0.73 17.51 4.01
N GLN A 41 1.44 16.93 3.04
CA GLN A 41 2.60 16.09 3.29
C GLN A 41 3.72 16.95 3.87
N SER A 42 3.93 16.83 5.19
CA SER A 42 5.10 17.39 5.84
C SER A 42 6.37 16.69 5.34
N PRO A 43 7.50 17.40 5.20
CA PRO A 43 8.77 16.75 4.90
C PRO A 43 9.06 15.67 5.95
N PRO A 44 9.66 14.53 5.55
CA PRO A 44 9.91 13.42 6.46
C PRO A 44 10.69 13.92 7.68
N LYS A 45 10.15 13.66 8.87
CA LYS A 45 10.74 14.11 10.14
C LYS A 45 12.18 13.59 10.21
N VAL A 46 13.13 14.49 10.41
CA VAL A 46 14.53 14.13 10.58
C VAL A 46 14.63 13.28 11.84
N LEU A 47 14.88 11.99 11.66
CA LEU A 47 15.12 11.06 12.76
C LEU A 47 16.42 11.44 13.47
N SER A 48 16.48 11.22 14.79
CA SER A 48 17.73 11.41 15.52
C SER A 48 18.81 10.46 14.99
N LYS A 49 20.08 10.86 15.06
CA LYS A 49 21.20 10.02 14.59
C LYS A 49 21.19 8.62 15.24
N ALA A 50 20.79 8.54 16.51
CA ALA A 50 20.66 7.28 17.23
C ALA A 50 19.54 6.39 16.68
N ALA A 51 18.33 6.93 16.47
CA ALA A 51 17.21 6.19 15.89
C ALA A 51 17.48 5.75 14.44
N MET A 52 18.12 6.62 13.64
CA MET A 52 18.57 6.24 12.29
C MET A 52 19.56 5.08 12.34
N ARG A 53 20.50 5.10 13.29
CA ARG A 53 21.49 4.04 13.44
C ARG A 53 20.82 2.70 13.80
N GLU A 54 19.84 2.70 14.71
CA GLU A 54 19.06 1.49 15.04
C GLU A 54 18.38 0.91 13.80
N GLN A 55 17.65 1.74 13.06
CA GLN A 55 16.91 1.32 11.87
C GLN A 55 17.84 0.81 10.76
N ARG A 56 18.97 1.51 10.53
CA ARG A 56 19.94 1.13 9.49
C ARG A 56 20.70 -0.14 9.86
N ALA A 57 21.01 -0.36 11.13
CA ALA A 57 21.62 -1.60 11.58
C ALA A 57 20.71 -2.81 11.32
N LEU A 58 19.41 -2.68 11.62
CA LEU A 58 18.39 -3.69 11.31
C LEU A 58 18.21 -3.89 9.80
N THR A 59 18.20 -2.80 9.02
CA THR A 59 18.10 -2.91 7.56
C THR A 59 19.31 -3.65 6.98
N ARG A 60 20.51 -3.40 7.52
CA ARG A 60 21.75 -4.04 7.09
C ARG A 60 21.72 -5.56 7.33
N SER A 61 21.23 -6.01 8.49
CA SER A 61 21.09 -7.45 8.77
C SER A 61 20.04 -8.10 7.88
N GLN A 62 18.92 -7.42 7.63
CA GLN A 62 17.87 -7.92 6.73
C GLN A 62 18.38 -8.09 5.30
N ILE A 63 19.18 -7.14 4.80
CA ILE A 63 19.83 -7.26 3.48
C ILE A 63 20.80 -8.44 3.48
N LEU A 64 21.64 -8.57 4.52
CA LEU A 64 22.60 -9.67 4.62
C LEU A 64 21.87 -11.02 4.54
N ARG A 65 20.78 -11.18 5.31
CA ARG A 65 19.93 -12.37 5.29
C ARG A 65 19.25 -12.62 3.95
N ALA A 66 18.68 -11.58 3.34
CA ALA A 66 18.03 -11.70 2.04
C ALA A 66 19.01 -12.11 0.93
N THR A 67 20.28 -11.73 1.07
CA THR A 67 21.35 -12.08 0.11
C THR A 67 22.08 -13.37 0.44
N ALA A 68 21.77 -14.07 1.54
CA ALA A 68 22.57 -15.21 1.99
C ALA A 68 22.64 -16.35 0.96
N SER A 69 21.52 -16.68 0.31
CA SER A 69 21.45 -17.76 -0.70
C SER A 69 22.22 -17.47 -1.99
N ASN A 70 22.36 -16.19 -2.35
CA ASN A 70 23.10 -15.73 -3.52
C ASN A 70 23.96 -14.53 -3.13
N SER A 71 24.88 -14.77 -2.21
CA SER A 71 25.67 -13.68 -1.64
C SER A 71 26.77 -13.23 -2.60
N PRO A 72 26.95 -11.92 -2.82
CA PRO A 72 28.09 -11.41 -3.57
C PRO A 72 29.39 -11.44 -2.75
N ILE A 73 29.27 -11.64 -1.44
CA ILE A 73 30.36 -11.55 -0.47
C ILE A 73 30.99 -12.94 -0.29
N PRO A 74 32.33 -13.07 -0.32
CA PRO A 74 32.99 -14.34 -0.03
C PRO A 74 32.74 -14.81 1.42
N SER A 75 32.74 -16.12 1.62
CA SER A 75 32.49 -16.78 2.92
C SER A 75 33.19 -16.15 4.13
N PRO A 76 34.52 -15.87 4.14
CA PRO A 76 35.17 -15.31 5.34
C PRO A 76 34.64 -13.92 5.70
N TYR A 77 34.33 -13.09 4.70
CA TYR A 77 33.79 -11.76 4.94
C TYR A 77 32.34 -11.84 5.40
N TYR A 78 31.54 -12.74 4.84
CA TYR A 78 30.15 -12.92 5.24
C TYR A 78 30.06 -13.33 6.72
N SER A 79 30.82 -14.34 7.15
CA SER A 79 30.84 -14.79 8.55
C SER A 79 31.35 -13.69 9.48
N SER A 80 32.41 -12.94 9.11
CA SER A 80 32.90 -11.84 9.94
C SER A 80 31.87 -10.72 10.14
N ILE A 81 31.10 -10.39 9.09
CA ILE A 81 30.04 -9.39 9.16
C ILE A 81 28.85 -9.91 9.97
N SER A 82 28.44 -11.16 9.75
CA SER A 82 27.37 -11.82 10.51
C SER A 82 27.68 -11.80 12.00
N GLN A 83 28.85 -12.28 12.40
CA GLN A 83 29.29 -12.34 13.79
C GLN A 83 29.38 -10.94 14.42
N HIS A 84 30.00 -9.97 13.73
CA HIS A 84 30.07 -8.60 14.23
C HIS A 84 28.68 -7.97 14.44
N LEU A 85 27.72 -8.24 13.55
CA LEU A 85 26.35 -7.75 13.73
C LEU A 85 25.64 -8.46 14.90
N SER A 86 25.78 -9.78 15.00
CA SER A 86 25.23 -10.57 16.10
C SER A 86 25.77 -10.12 17.47
N ASP A 87 27.08 -9.86 17.55
CA ASP A 87 27.74 -9.34 18.76
C ASP A 87 27.27 -7.92 19.09
N ALA A 88 27.15 -7.05 18.09
CA ALA A 88 26.68 -5.68 18.29
C ALA A 88 25.19 -5.60 18.67
N PHE A 89 24.37 -6.55 18.21
CA PHE A 89 22.98 -6.71 18.64
C PHE A 89 22.88 -7.26 20.07
N ALA A 90 23.73 -8.23 20.43
CA ALA A 90 23.80 -8.75 21.80
C ALA A 90 24.30 -7.68 22.79
N ALA A 91 25.31 -6.90 22.41
CA ALA A 91 25.85 -5.81 23.22
C ALA A 91 24.93 -4.58 23.28
N GLY A 92 23.91 -4.50 22.42
CA GLY A 92 23.00 -3.36 22.36
C GLY A 92 23.67 -2.07 21.89
N THR A 93 24.80 -2.14 21.17
CA THR A 93 25.59 -0.97 20.76
C THR A 93 24.81 -0.04 19.83
N TYR A 94 23.89 -0.61 19.06
CA TYR A 94 23.06 0.13 18.11
C TYR A 94 21.80 0.74 18.73
N LEU A 95 21.34 0.28 19.91
CA LEU A 95 20.16 0.80 20.61
C LEU A 95 20.30 2.29 20.93
N LYS A 96 19.20 3.03 20.82
CA LYS A 96 19.08 4.46 21.12
C LYS A 96 19.18 4.72 22.62
N ASP A 97 18.69 3.77 23.42
CA ASP A 97 18.64 3.83 24.87
C ASP A 97 19.92 3.27 25.53
N GLY A 98 20.89 2.82 24.72
CA GLY A 98 22.14 2.18 25.15
C GLY A 98 22.01 0.67 25.41
N PRO A 99 23.07 0.01 25.90
CA PRO A 99 23.05 -1.42 26.21
C PRO A 99 21.92 -1.75 27.18
N PRO A 100 21.20 -2.88 27.00
CA PRO A 100 20.11 -3.26 27.87
C PRO A 100 20.62 -3.42 29.30
N LYS A 101 20.30 -2.44 30.17
CA LYS A 101 20.48 -2.61 31.62
C LYS A 101 19.53 -3.73 32.04
N GLY A 102 20.10 -4.74 32.69
CA GLY A 102 19.49 -6.03 32.95
C GLY A 102 18.01 -5.99 33.35
N ASP A 103 17.28 -6.94 32.78
CA ASP A 103 16.02 -7.53 33.28
C ASP A 103 14.92 -6.57 33.76
N ASN A 104 14.82 -5.40 33.14
CA ASN A 104 13.58 -4.65 33.18
C ASN A 104 12.85 -4.90 31.88
N SER A 105 11.87 -5.78 31.95
CA SER A 105 10.71 -5.83 31.08
C SER A 105 10.22 -4.41 30.84
N SER A 106 10.72 -3.75 29.79
CA SER A 106 10.05 -2.60 29.22
C SER A 106 8.73 -3.16 28.71
N ALA A 107 7.70 -3.06 29.55
CA ALA A 107 6.32 -3.15 29.13
C ALA A 107 6.24 -2.38 27.80
N PRO A 108 5.66 -2.98 26.73
CA PRO A 108 5.67 -2.38 25.40
C PRO A 108 5.30 -0.91 25.57
N PRO A 109 6.22 0.03 25.29
CA PRO A 109 5.98 1.44 25.59
C PRO A 109 4.66 1.79 24.95
N ASN A 110 3.67 2.12 25.78
CA ASN A 110 2.33 2.35 25.30
C ASN A 110 2.43 3.43 24.21
N PRO A 111 1.92 3.18 22.99
CA PRO A 111 2.06 4.10 21.86
C PRO A 111 1.54 5.51 22.13
N ILE A 112 0.75 5.66 23.20
CA ILE A 112 0.10 6.89 23.67
C ILE A 112 1.03 7.71 24.59
N THR A 113 2.05 7.10 25.20
CA THR A 113 2.93 7.79 26.17
C THR A 113 4.17 8.40 25.53
N ASP A 114 4.46 8.11 24.26
CA ASP A 114 5.54 8.74 23.50
C ASP A 114 4.97 9.85 22.58
N PRO A 115 5.17 11.15 22.91
CA PRO A 115 4.66 12.26 22.11
C PRO A 115 5.07 12.19 20.62
N ALA A 116 6.23 11.61 20.32
CA ALA A 116 6.70 11.48 18.95
C ALA A 116 6.00 10.35 18.17
N ALA A 117 5.56 9.29 18.85
CA ALA A 117 4.78 8.21 18.26
C ALA A 117 3.32 8.65 18.04
N MET A 118 2.77 9.43 18.97
CA MET A 118 1.43 10.02 18.85
C MET A 118 1.35 11.04 17.70
N ASP A 119 2.37 11.88 17.52
CA ASP A 119 2.47 12.81 16.39
C ASP A 119 2.50 12.06 15.04
N GLY A 120 3.27 10.97 14.95
CA GLY A 120 3.33 10.13 13.74
C GLY A 120 2.00 9.44 13.44
N MET A 121 1.33 8.94 14.48
CA MET A 121 -0.01 8.35 14.38
C MET A 121 -1.06 9.39 13.95
N MET A 122 -1.04 10.59 14.54
CA MET A 122 -1.92 11.70 14.19
C MET A 122 -1.68 12.19 12.76
N ALA A 123 -0.42 12.24 12.30
CA ALA A 123 -0.08 12.57 10.92
C ALA A 123 -0.62 11.52 9.94
N GLY A 124 -0.52 10.23 10.28
CA GLY A 124 -1.13 9.12 9.53
C GLY A 124 -2.65 9.21 9.49
N MET A 125 -3.28 9.47 10.62
CA MET A 125 -4.73 9.66 10.75
C MET A 125 -5.22 10.89 9.97
N LYS A 126 -4.52 12.02 10.05
CA LYS A 126 -4.83 13.24 9.29
C LYS A 126 -4.74 12.96 7.79
N THR A 127 -3.70 12.27 7.35
CA THR A 127 -3.55 11.88 5.94
C THR A 127 -4.69 10.96 5.51
N GLN A 128 -5.04 9.96 6.32
CA GLN A 128 -6.16 9.06 6.04
C GLN A 128 -7.52 9.78 6.00
N MET A 129 -7.76 10.75 6.89
CA MET A 129 -8.96 11.57 6.87
C MET A 129 -9.06 12.42 5.60
N VAL A 130 -7.94 13.00 5.17
CA VAL A 130 -7.88 13.76 3.90
C VAL A 130 -8.18 12.87 2.69
N MET A 131 -7.87 11.57 2.76
CA MET A 131 -8.25 10.61 1.72
C MET A 131 -9.73 10.19 1.79
N MET A 132 -10.29 10.02 2.99
CA MET A 132 -11.65 9.48 3.19
C MET A 132 -12.75 10.54 3.04
N VAL A 133 -12.53 11.74 3.55
CA VAL A 133 -13.57 12.79 3.61
C VAL A 133 -14.11 13.16 2.22
N PRO A 134 -13.27 13.40 1.19
CA PRO A 134 -13.78 13.72 -0.14
C PRO A 134 -14.70 12.62 -0.69
N GLN A 135 -14.35 11.35 -0.49
CA GLN A 135 -15.13 10.22 -0.97
C GLN A 135 -16.53 10.16 -0.35
N MET A 136 -16.63 10.42 0.96
CA MET A 136 -17.91 10.44 1.66
C MET A 136 -18.76 11.64 1.22
N VAL A 137 -18.16 12.81 1.08
CA VAL A 137 -18.85 14.05 0.67
C VAL A 137 -19.41 13.92 -0.74
N ILE A 138 -18.62 13.42 -1.70
CA ILE A 138 -19.10 13.24 -3.09
C ILE A 138 -20.20 12.18 -3.13
N MET A 139 -20.04 11.07 -2.41
CA MET A 139 -21.06 10.02 -2.34
C MET A 139 -22.39 10.55 -1.79
N GLY A 140 -22.35 11.39 -0.75
CA GLY A 140 -23.53 12.07 -0.19
C GLY A 140 -24.12 13.08 -1.16
N TRP A 141 -23.29 13.90 -1.81
CA TRP A 141 -23.70 14.89 -2.80
C TRP A 141 -24.44 14.25 -3.98
N ILE A 142 -23.90 13.16 -4.55
CA ILE A 142 -24.54 12.44 -5.66
C ILE A 142 -25.86 11.81 -5.23
N ASN A 143 -25.92 11.25 -4.01
CA ASN A 143 -27.15 10.67 -3.50
C ASN A 143 -28.23 11.73 -3.24
N PHE A 144 -27.87 12.94 -2.82
CA PHE A 144 -28.83 14.03 -2.59
C PHE A 144 -29.35 14.64 -3.90
N PHE A 145 -28.47 14.98 -4.85
CA PHE A 145 -28.84 15.70 -6.07
C PHE A 145 -29.28 14.81 -7.23
N PHE A 146 -28.81 13.55 -7.28
CA PHE A 146 -28.97 12.68 -8.46
C PHE A 146 -29.57 11.31 -8.14
N GLN A 147 -30.51 11.20 -7.20
CA GLN A 147 -31.20 9.94 -6.91
C GLN A 147 -32.52 9.77 -7.68
N GLY A 148 -33.04 8.54 -7.76
CA GLY A 148 -34.39 8.26 -8.26
C GLY A 148 -34.52 7.94 -9.75
N PHE A 149 -33.42 7.96 -10.51
CA PHE A 149 -33.46 7.72 -11.96
C PHE A 149 -32.32 6.83 -12.46
N VAL A 150 -32.54 6.25 -13.64
CA VAL A 150 -31.58 5.44 -14.39
C VAL A 150 -30.69 6.36 -15.22
N LEU A 151 -29.37 6.15 -15.18
CA LEU A 151 -28.40 7.03 -15.85
C LEU A 151 -27.91 6.46 -17.19
N ILE A 152 -27.45 5.21 -17.20
CA ILE A 152 -26.91 4.57 -18.40
C ILE A 152 -27.08 3.05 -18.34
N LYS A 153 -27.07 2.42 -19.51
CA LYS A 153 -27.00 0.97 -19.69
C LYS A 153 -25.57 0.54 -19.98
N LEU A 154 -25.04 -0.39 -19.21
CA LEU A 154 -23.71 -0.96 -19.46
C LEU A 154 -23.75 -1.98 -20.61
N PRO A 155 -22.71 -2.03 -21.47
CA PRO A 155 -22.69 -2.88 -22.66
C PRO A 155 -22.32 -4.34 -22.36
N PHE A 156 -22.03 -4.69 -21.12
CA PHE A 156 -21.63 -6.05 -20.70
C PHE A 156 -22.63 -6.64 -19.68
N PRO A 157 -22.79 -7.98 -19.66
CA PRO A 157 -23.64 -8.66 -18.69
C PRO A 157 -23.05 -8.55 -17.28
N LEU A 158 -23.92 -8.32 -16.28
CA LEU A 158 -23.56 -8.24 -14.86
C LEU A 158 -24.31 -9.31 -14.07
N THR A 159 -23.71 -9.80 -12.99
CA THR A 159 -24.34 -10.77 -12.09
C THR A 159 -25.30 -10.09 -11.12
N LEU A 160 -26.31 -10.83 -10.66
CA LEU A 160 -27.38 -10.31 -9.80
C LEU A 160 -26.89 -9.77 -8.44
N GLY A 161 -25.72 -10.24 -7.97
CA GLY A 161 -25.10 -9.75 -6.72
C GLY A 161 -24.72 -8.26 -6.77
N PHE A 162 -24.49 -7.70 -7.95
CA PHE A 162 -24.21 -6.27 -8.09
C PHE A 162 -25.47 -5.40 -8.10
N LYS A 163 -26.67 -5.99 -8.18
CA LYS A 163 -27.93 -5.24 -8.36
C LYS A 163 -28.21 -4.27 -7.21
N THR A 164 -28.06 -4.72 -5.97
CA THR A 164 -28.28 -3.89 -4.76
C THR A 164 -27.33 -2.71 -4.67
N MET A 165 -26.12 -2.85 -5.22
CA MET A 165 -25.13 -1.78 -5.30
C MET A 165 -25.40 -0.86 -6.48
N LEU A 166 -25.67 -1.41 -7.66
CA LEU A 166 -25.76 -0.69 -8.93
C LEU A 166 -27.07 0.09 -9.10
N GLN A 167 -28.15 -0.36 -8.49
CA GLN A 167 -29.49 0.22 -8.60
C GLN A 167 -29.96 0.90 -7.31
N ARG A 168 -29.03 1.24 -6.41
CA ARG A 168 -29.38 1.96 -5.18
C ARG A 168 -30.07 3.28 -5.53
N GLY A 169 -31.28 3.48 -4.99
CA GLY A 169 -32.13 4.64 -5.27
C GLY A 169 -33.08 4.48 -6.46
N ILE A 170 -33.29 3.25 -6.97
CA ILE A 170 -34.28 2.96 -8.01
C ILE A 170 -35.23 1.86 -7.48
N GLU A 171 -36.52 2.17 -7.38
CA GLU A 171 -37.54 1.28 -6.80
C GLU A 171 -38.19 0.34 -7.83
N THR A 172 -37.39 -0.30 -8.69
CA THR A 172 -37.88 -1.23 -9.71
C THR A 172 -37.18 -2.60 -9.60
N PRO A 173 -37.76 -3.57 -8.88
CA PRO A 173 -37.11 -4.84 -8.58
C PRO A 173 -36.93 -5.75 -9.79
N ASP A 174 -37.69 -5.57 -10.87
CA ASP A 174 -37.62 -6.40 -12.08
C ASP A 174 -36.66 -5.85 -13.17
N MET A 175 -35.99 -4.73 -12.88
CA MET A 175 -35.08 -4.11 -13.85
C MET A 175 -33.78 -4.91 -14.05
N ASP A 176 -33.32 -4.99 -15.30
CA ASP A 176 -32.04 -5.62 -15.67
C ASP A 176 -30.86 -4.91 -14.99
N VAL A 177 -29.92 -5.69 -14.47
CA VAL A 177 -28.74 -5.24 -13.69
C VAL A 177 -27.82 -4.33 -14.50
N ARG A 178 -27.93 -4.37 -15.83
CA ARG A 178 -27.17 -3.49 -16.74
C ARG A 178 -27.59 -2.03 -16.66
N TRP A 179 -28.78 -1.73 -16.13
CA TRP A 179 -29.23 -0.36 -15.89
C TRP A 179 -28.71 0.12 -14.54
N VAL A 180 -28.01 1.26 -14.60
CA VAL A 180 -27.16 1.72 -13.50
C VAL A 180 -27.61 3.10 -13.03
N SER A 181 -27.62 3.31 -11.71
CA SER A 181 -27.91 4.61 -11.10
C SER A 181 -26.71 5.56 -11.15
N SER A 182 -26.94 6.83 -10.87
CA SER A 182 -25.89 7.86 -10.78
C SER A 182 -24.77 7.53 -9.78
N LEU A 183 -25.12 6.95 -8.63
CA LEU A 183 -24.18 6.55 -7.58
C LEU A 183 -23.20 5.47 -8.08
N SER A 184 -23.70 4.61 -8.93
CA SER A 184 -22.98 3.46 -9.45
C SER A 184 -22.10 3.88 -10.62
N TRP A 185 -22.54 4.87 -11.41
CA TRP A 185 -21.68 5.58 -12.34
C TRP A 185 -20.52 6.29 -11.62
N TYR A 186 -20.77 6.86 -10.45
CA TYR A 186 -19.70 7.39 -9.61
C TYR A 186 -18.68 6.34 -9.18
N PHE A 187 -19.13 5.18 -8.67
CA PHE A 187 -18.22 4.09 -8.33
C PHE A 187 -17.42 3.59 -9.54
N LEU A 188 -18.04 3.53 -10.72
CA LEU A 188 -17.35 3.18 -11.94
C LEU A 188 -16.24 4.19 -12.27
N ASN A 189 -16.52 5.50 -12.19
CA ASN A 189 -15.51 6.55 -12.36
C ASN A 189 -14.43 6.49 -11.27
N PHE A 190 -14.82 6.25 -10.02
CA PHE A 190 -13.91 6.15 -8.89
C PHE A 190 -12.84 5.09 -9.09
N PHE A 191 -13.21 3.91 -9.62
CA PHE A 191 -12.24 2.85 -9.93
C PHE A 191 -11.58 3.00 -11.31
N GLY A 192 -12.31 3.53 -12.29
CA GLY A 192 -11.85 3.60 -13.69
C GLY A 192 -10.91 4.76 -14.00
N LEU A 193 -11.01 5.88 -13.28
CA LEU A 193 -10.21 7.08 -13.54
C LEU A 193 -8.74 6.97 -13.09
N ASN A 194 -8.37 5.89 -12.40
CA ASN A 194 -6.99 5.65 -11.97
C ASN A 194 -5.98 5.69 -13.13
N GLY A 195 -6.31 5.10 -14.28
CA GLY A 195 -5.45 5.15 -15.46
C GLY A 195 -5.28 6.58 -15.99
N LEU A 196 -6.36 7.37 -15.96
CA LEU A 196 -6.34 8.78 -16.35
C LEU A 196 -5.50 9.62 -15.39
N TYR A 197 -5.64 9.41 -14.07
CA TYR A 197 -4.83 10.12 -13.08
C TYR A 197 -3.35 9.79 -13.21
N ARG A 198 -2.97 8.54 -13.53
CA ARG A 198 -1.58 8.20 -13.81
C ARG A 198 -1.03 8.92 -15.04
N LEU A 199 -1.85 9.09 -16.08
CA LEU A 199 -1.43 9.82 -17.28
C LEU A 199 -1.25 11.32 -17.01
N ILE A 200 -2.14 11.95 -16.25
CA ILE A 200 -2.11 13.40 -16.03
C ILE A 200 -1.13 13.79 -14.89
N LEU A 201 -1.07 13.00 -13.81
CA LEU A 201 -0.33 13.32 -12.57
C LEU A 201 0.93 12.44 -12.36
N GLY A 202 1.10 11.37 -13.13
CA GLY A 202 2.20 10.40 -12.96
C GLY A 202 1.92 9.28 -11.93
N ASP A 203 2.90 8.41 -11.71
CA ASP A 203 2.77 7.17 -10.90
C ASP A 203 2.68 7.41 -9.38
N ALA A 204 3.16 8.55 -8.89
CA ALA A 204 3.12 8.93 -7.47
C ALA A 204 1.88 9.77 -7.11
N ASN A 205 0.79 9.65 -7.88
CA ASN A 205 -0.40 10.43 -7.61
C ASN A 205 -1.13 9.94 -6.34
N SER A 206 -1.69 10.90 -5.61
CA SER A 206 -2.53 10.70 -4.43
C SER A 206 -4.02 10.78 -4.75
N ALA A 207 -4.37 10.77 -6.03
CA ALA A 207 -5.73 10.67 -6.55
C ALA A 207 -6.19 9.20 -6.68
N ASP A 208 -5.24 8.25 -6.75
CA ASP A 208 -5.52 6.82 -6.81
C ASP A 208 -6.19 6.35 -5.52
N SER A 209 -7.50 6.19 -5.61
CA SER A 209 -8.33 5.87 -4.47
C SER A 209 -8.43 4.36 -4.20
N SER A 210 -7.87 3.53 -5.11
CA SER A 210 -7.77 2.07 -4.90
C SER A 210 -6.79 1.75 -3.76
N ARG A 211 -5.73 2.56 -3.65
CA ARG A 211 -4.74 2.46 -2.56
C ARG A 211 -5.37 2.74 -1.20
N ASP A 212 -6.34 3.66 -1.13
CA ASP A 212 -7.03 4.00 0.12
C ASP A 212 -7.92 2.87 0.61
N MET A 213 -8.60 2.14 -0.28
CA MET A 213 -9.42 1.00 0.11
C MET A 213 -8.58 -0.15 0.64
N THR A 214 -7.41 -0.40 0.05
CA THR A 214 -6.43 -1.37 0.59
C THR A 214 -5.77 -0.87 1.88
N ALA A 215 -5.71 0.44 2.11
CA ALA A 215 -5.19 1.06 3.32
C ALA A 215 -6.27 1.28 4.40
N SER A 216 -7.50 0.77 4.21
CA SER A 216 -8.57 0.89 5.19
C SER A 216 -8.17 0.24 6.53
N PRO A 217 -8.43 0.90 7.67
CA PRO A 217 -8.00 0.44 9.00
C PRO A 217 -8.56 -0.93 9.40
N PHE A 218 -9.61 -1.41 8.72
CA PHE A 218 -10.14 -2.76 8.93
C PHE A 218 -9.29 -3.86 8.30
N ALA A 219 -8.50 -3.56 7.26
CA ALA A 219 -7.51 -4.48 6.69
C ALA A 219 -6.11 -4.28 7.31
N ALA A 220 -5.81 -3.06 7.77
CA ALA A 220 -4.54 -2.70 8.40
C ALA A 220 -4.48 -2.98 9.92
N GLY A 221 -5.50 -3.62 10.50
CA GLY A 221 -5.51 -4.07 11.91
C GLY A 221 -4.42 -5.08 12.27
N ALA A 222 -3.63 -5.56 11.31
CA ALA A 222 -2.50 -6.48 11.52
C ALA A 222 -1.12 -5.87 11.24
N THR A 223 -1.02 -4.63 10.70
CA THR A 223 0.26 -4.04 10.27
C THR A 223 0.40 -2.56 10.59
N ALA A 224 -0.45 -2.00 11.46
CA ALA A 224 -0.16 -0.71 12.07
C ALA A 224 1.15 -0.84 12.84
N ALA A 225 2.20 -0.22 12.30
CA ALA A 225 3.53 -0.15 12.91
C ALA A 225 3.40 0.60 14.25
N GLY A 226 3.07 -0.15 15.31
CA GLY A 226 3.29 0.29 16.67
C GLY A 226 4.78 0.58 16.90
N PRO A 227 5.12 1.28 18.00
CA PRO A 227 6.51 1.51 18.37
C PRO A 227 7.26 0.19 18.36
N GLN A 228 8.15 0.03 17.40
CA GLN A 228 8.94 -1.18 17.25
C GLN A 228 9.88 -1.28 18.46
N ASP A 229 9.71 -2.32 19.26
CA ASP A 229 10.64 -2.64 20.33
C ASP A 229 11.92 -3.20 19.71
N PHE A 230 12.88 -2.29 19.44
CA PHE A 230 14.14 -2.63 18.79
C PHE A 230 14.97 -3.63 19.59
N THR A 231 14.78 -3.73 20.91
CA THR A 231 15.47 -4.73 21.73
C THR A 231 15.02 -6.14 21.36
N LYS A 232 13.71 -6.36 21.23
CA LYS A 232 13.16 -7.65 20.80
C LYS A 232 13.48 -7.94 19.34
N LEU A 233 13.43 -6.91 18.48
CA LEU A 233 13.77 -7.06 17.07
C LEU A 233 15.24 -7.44 16.89
N PHE A 234 16.17 -6.83 17.61
CA PHE A 234 17.60 -7.18 17.53
C PHE A 234 17.88 -8.58 18.07
N LYS A 235 17.16 -9.02 19.11
CA LYS A 235 17.26 -10.41 19.59
C LYS A 235 16.77 -11.41 18.53
N ALA A 236 15.58 -11.17 17.97
CA ALA A 236 15.03 -12.02 16.92
C ALA A 236 15.91 -12.02 15.65
N GLU A 237 16.50 -10.87 15.33
CA GLU A 237 17.36 -10.73 14.16
C GLU A 237 18.72 -11.40 14.34
N LYS A 238 19.26 -11.43 15.56
CA LYS A 238 20.43 -12.25 15.88
C LYS A 238 20.16 -13.73 15.58
N ASP A 239 19.06 -14.27 16.09
CA ASP A 239 18.70 -15.67 15.85
C ASP A 239 18.52 -15.93 14.34
N ASN A 240 17.86 -15.01 13.62
CA ASN A 240 17.71 -15.10 12.16
C ASN A 240 19.03 -15.04 11.40
N LEU A 241 20.02 -14.26 11.85
CA LEU A 241 21.34 -14.18 11.24
C LEU A 241 22.12 -15.49 11.42
N GLU A 242 22.02 -16.11 12.61
CA GLU A 242 22.63 -17.42 12.87
C GLU A 242 22.05 -18.49 11.93
N PHE A 243 20.73 -18.52 11.72
CA PHE A 243 20.12 -19.42 10.72
C PHE A 243 20.57 -19.10 9.29
N SER A 244 20.69 -17.81 8.97
CA SER A 244 21.06 -17.36 7.62
C SER A 244 22.51 -17.67 7.26
N GLU A 245 23.41 -17.80 8.25
CA GLU A 245 24.79 -18.20 8.03
C GLU A 245 24.89 -19.63 7.51
N GLY A 246 24.01 -20.53 7.95
CA GLY A 246 23.91 -21.89 7.41
C GLY A 246 23.40 -21.96 5.96
N LEU A 247 22.70 -20.92 5.50
CA LEU A 247 22.18 -20.81 4.12
C LEU A 247 23.13 -20.03 3.20
N HIS A 248 24.29 -19.62 3.70
CA HIS A 248 25.24 -18.83 2.94
C HIS A 248 25.80 -19.62 1.75
N ASN A 249 25.60 -19.10 0.55
CA ASN A 249 26.28 -19.57 -0.64
C ASN A 249 26.87 -18.38 -1.42
N TRP A 250 28.15 -18.49 -1.77
CA TRP A 250 28.85 -17.44 -2.49
C TRP A 250 28.63 -17.57 -4.00
N VAL A 251 28.13 -16.50 -4.62
CA VAL A 251 27.86 -16.45 -6.08
C VAL A 251 29.14 -16.55 -6.90
N GLY A 252 30.30 -16.23 -6.33
CA GLY A 252 31.59 -16.41 -6.99
C GLY A 252 32.04 -17.87 -7.09
N ASN A 253 31.41 -18.80 -6.36
CA ASN A 253 31.68 -20.22 -6.53
C ASN A 253 31.33 -20.66 -7.95
N ASP A 254 32.28 -21.34 -8.61
CA ASP A 254 32.11 -21.88 -9.96
C ASP A 254 31.80 -20.83 -11.04
N VAL A 255 32.13 -19.55 -10.79
CA VAL A 255 31.79 -18.46 -11.72
C VAL A 255 32.56 -18.61 -13.04
N GLU A 256 33.80 -19.07 -12.99
CA GLU A 256 34.64 -19.31 -14.16
C GLU A 256 34.00 -20.36 -15.06
N ASN A 257 33.58 -21.49 -14.48
CA ASN A 257 32.94 -22.58 -15.24
C ASN A 257 31.58 -22.16 -15.78
N ARG A 258 30.78 -21.41 -15.00
CA ARG A 258 29.50 -20.83 -15.48
C ARG A 258 29.69 -19.90 -16.66
N VAL A 259 30.69 -19.03 -16.62
CA VAL A 259 30.99 -18.08 -17.70
C VAL A 259 31.52 -18.83 -18.93
N LEU A 260 32.44 -19.77 -18.75
CA LEU A 260 33.00 -20.58 -19.84
C LEU A 260 31.93 -21.46 -20.51
N ARG A 261 30.99 -22.02 -19.76
CA ARG A 261 29.81 -22.73 -20.31
C ARG A 261 28.90 -21.79 -21.09
N LYS A 262 28.61 -20.59 -20.57
CA LYS A 262 27.77 -19.58 -21.24
C LYS A 262 28.33 -19.17 -22.61
N TYR A 263 29.65 -19.10 -22.74
CA TYR A 263 30.33 -18.76 -24.00
C TYR A 263 30.80 -19.98 -24.82
N GLY A 264 30.34 -21.19 -24.48
CA GLY A 264 30.63 -22.41 -25.26
C GLY A 264 32.10 -22.86 -25.25
N LYS A 265 32.89 -22.41 -24.27
CA LYS A 265 34.29 -22.82 -24.08
C LYS A 265 34.45 -24.07 -23.19
N LEU A 266 33.38 -24.48 -22.50
CA LEU A 266 33.28 -25.71 -21.71
C LEU A 266 32.03 -26.50 -22.10
N ALA A 267 32.07 -27.83 -21.97
CA ALA A 267 30.92 -28.70 -22.18
C ALA A 267 29.78 -28.37 -21.18
N PRO A 268 28.50 -28.50 -21.58
CA PRO A 268 27.37 -28.26 -20.69
C PRO A 268 27.42 -29.21 -19.48
N ALA A 269 27.09 -28.70 -18.29
CA ALA A 269 26.86 -29.57 -17.13
C ALA A 269 25.59 -30.40 -17.39
N TYR A 270 25.72 -31.72 -17.35
CA TYR A 270 24.59 -32.65 -17.27
C TYR A 270 24.00 -32.66 -15.85
#